data_AF-D6WAL2-F1
#
_entry.id   AF-D6WAL2-F1
#
_cell.length_a   1.000
_cell.length_b   1.000
_cell.length_c   1.000
_cell.angle_alpha   90.00
_cell.angle_beta   90.00
_cell.angle_gamma   90.00
#
_symmetry.space_group_name_H-M   'P 1'
#
loop_
_entity.id
_entity.type
_entity.pdbx_description
1 polymer ?
#
loop_
_entity_poly.entity_id
_entity_poly.type
_entity_poly.pdbx_seq_one_letter_code
_entity_poly.pdbx_strand_id
1 'polypeptide(L)' 'MALSLTCKKLLRLSVSSRYFFRPCSSACPEKKGLVLGVYSDDECEGLELTPAAEKYNQKCQGRLLEQIKL' A
#
# COMPACT_ATOMS: atom_id res chain seq x y z
N MET A 1 17.40 35.55 -0.74
CA MET A 1 17.67 35.03 0.62
C MET A 1 16.91 33.71 0.74
N ALA A 2 17.58 32.56 0.63
CA ALA A 2 16.92 31.25 0.67
C ALA A 2 17.12 30.62 2.06
N LEU A 3 16.03 30.28 2.75
CA LEU A 3 16.07 29.60 4.05
C LEU A 3 16.16 28.09 3.81
N SER A 4 17.36 27.54 4.04
CA SER A 4 17.63 26.11 4.03
C SER A 4 17.24 25.50 5.38
N LEU A 5 16.27 24.59 5.39
CA LEU A 5 15.84 23.89 6.60
C LEU A 5 16.58 22.55 6.71
N THR A 6 17.66 22.52 7.47
CA THR A 6 18.40 21.30 7.80
C THR A 6 17.64 20.51 8.87
N CYS A 7 16.93 19.45 8.45
CA CYS A 7 16.31 18.51 9.37
C CYS A 7 17.37 17.58 9.98
N LYS A 8 17.86 17.90 11.19
CA LYS A 8 18.56 16.95 12.06
C LYS A 8 17.71 16.70 13.30
N LYS A 9 16.95 15.60 13.30
CA LYS A 9 16.39 15.01 14.53
C LYS A 9 16.56 13.50 14.47
N LEU A 10 17.69 13.03 15.00
CA LEU A 10 17.85 11.64 15.41
C LEU A 10 17.04 11.44 16.68
N LEU A 11 15.83 10.87 16.56
CA LEU A 11 15.06 10.42 17.70
C LEU A 11 15.38 8.94 17.94
N ARG A 12 16.37 8.67 18.80
CA ARG A 12 16.58 7.35 19.39
C ARG A 12 15.52 7.12 20.47
N LEU A 13 14.41 6.51 20.08
CA LEU A 13 13.43 5.97 21.03
C LEU A 13 13.82 4.53 21.36
N SER A 14 14.66 4.35 22.37
CA SER A 14 14.88 3.03 22.97
C SER A 14 13.74 2.72 23.94
N VAL A 15 12.64 2.17 23.43
CA VAL A 15 11.60 1.59 24.28
C VAL A 15 12.03 0.16 24.60
N SER A 16 12.57 -0.02 25.81
CA SER A 16 12.93 -1.33 26.36
C SER A 16 11.65 -2.09 26.69
N SER A 17 11.10 -2.78 25.70
CA SER A 17 9.88 -3.54 25.83
C SER A 17 10.18 -5.00 26.10
N ARG A 18 10.34 -5.34 27.38
CA ARG A 18 10.35 -6.72 27.86
C ARG A 18 8.94 -7.29 27.76
N TYR A 19 8.57 -7.78 26.58
CA TYR A 19 7.37 -8.59 26.40
C TYR A 19 7.69 -10.06 26.58
N PHE A 20 6.93 -10.68 27.49
CA PHE A 20 6.90 -12.11 27.74
C PHE A 20 6.75 -12.89 26.43
N PHE A 21 7.68 -13.82 26.18
CA PHE A 21 7.56 -14.82 25.13
C PHE A 21 6.38 -15.75 25.45
N ARG A 22 5.25 -15.52 24.78
CA ARG A 22 4.16 -16.49 24.67
C ARG A 22 4.29 -17.13 23.29
N PRO A 23 4.68 -18.41 23.16
CA PRO A 23 4.75 -19.07 21.86
C PRO A 23 3.33 -19.49 21.47
N CYS A 24 2.56 -18.54 20.93
CA CYS A 24 1.32 -18.86 20.25
C CYS A 24 1.65 -19.26 18.80
N SER A 25 1.47 -20.55 18.55
CA SER A 25 1.39 -21.19 17.24
C SER A 25 0.58 -20.35 16.23
N SER A 26 1.08 -20.25 15.00
CA SER A 26 0.51 -19.57 13.82
C SER A 26 0.33 -18.04 13.93
N ALA A 27 1.41 -17.30 13.65
CA ALA A 27 1.28 -15.92 13.19
C ALA A 27 0.63 -15.94 11.80
N CYS A 28 -0.71 -15.94 11.75
CA CYS A 28 -1.41 -15.54 10.54
C CYS A 28 -0.91 -14.14 10.19
N PRO A 29 -0.25 -13.92 9.03
CA PRO A 29 0.18 -12.59 8.66
C PRO A 29 -1.06 -11.70 8.65
N GLU A 30 -1.02 -10.61 9.42
CA GLU A 30 -2.10 -9.63 9.47
C GLU A 30 -2.46 -9.24 8.03
N LYS A 31 -3.70 -9.52 7.63
CA LYS A 31 -4.16 -9.21 6.28
C LYS A 31 -4.21 -7.69 6.14
N LYS A 32 -3.36 -7.14 5.28
CA LYS A 32 -3.38 -5.72 4.93
C LYS A 32 -4.34 -5.51 3.77
N GLY A 33 -5.28 -4.59 3.93
CA GLY A 33 -6.13 -4.10 2.84
C GLY A 33 -5.38 -3.11 1.96
N LEU A 34 -5.76 -3.04 0.69
CA LEU A 34 -5.24 -2.08 -0.29
C LEU A 34 -6.43 -1.43 -1.00
N VAL A 35 -6.41 -0.11 -1.13
CA VAL A 35 -7.39 0.65 -1.89
C VAL A 35 -6.73 1.20 -3.14
N LEU A 36 -7.38 1.03 -4.29
CA LEU A 36 -6.89 1.48 -5.60
C LEU A 36 -7.98 2.30 -6.28
N GLY A 37 -7.59 3.44 -6.85
CA GLY A 37 -8.51 4.30 -7.60
C GLY A 37 -8.62 3.89 -9.07
N VAL A 38 -9.82 4.03 -9.62
CA VAL A 38 -10.15 3.85 -11.04
C VAL A 38 -11.03 5.01 -11.49
N TYR A 39 -10.92 5.39 -12.76
CA TYR A 39 -11.81 6.35 -13.40
C TYR A 39 -12.75 5.61 -14.36
N SER A 40 -13.97 6.13 -14.49
CA SER A 40 -14.87 5.73 -15.57
C SER A 40 -14.37 6.38 -16.86
N ASP A 41 -14.30 5.60 -17.94
CA ASP A 41 -14.17 6.15 -19.28
C ASP A 41 -15.58 6.36 -19.84
N ASP A 42 -15.91 7.58 -20.24
CA ASP A 42 -17.23 7.94 -20.78
C ASP A 42 -17.33 7.62 -22.28
N GLU A 43 -16.20 7.40 -22.98
CA GLU A 43 -16.15 7.18 -24.43
C GLU A 43 -15.96 5.71 -24.81
N CYS A 44 -15.26 4.93 -23.98
CA CYS A 44 -15.18 3.47 -24.09
C CYS A 44 -15.89 2.84 -22.88
N GLU A 45 -16.58 1.71 -23.04
CA GLU A 45 -17.07 0.88 -21.92
C GLU A 45 -15.89 0.23 -21.14
N GLY A 46 -15.00 1.07 -20.65
CA GLY A 46 -13.71 0.73 -20.07
C GLY A 46 -13.48 1.46 -18.76
N LEU A 47 -12.56 0.91 -17.97
CA LEU A 47 -12.09 1.50 -16.74
C LEU A 47 -10.65 1.96 -16.94
N GLU A 48 -10.36 3.21 -16.59
CA GLU A 48 -8.99 3.71 -16.59
C GLU A 48 -8.37 3.53 -15.20
N LEU A 49 -7.27 2.77 -15.13
CA LEU A 49 -6.56 2.53 -13.88
C LEU A 49 -5.67 3.73 -13.54
N THR A 50 -5.66 4.13 -12.27
CA THR A 50 -4.63 5.04 -11.78
C THR A 50 -3.22 4.41 -11.92
N PRO A 51 -2.14 5.21 -12.02
CA PRO A 51 -0.77 4.66 -12.16
C PRO A 51 -0.37 3.67 -11.06
N ALA A 52 -0.95 3.79 -9.86
CA ALA A 52 -0.75 2.84 -8.78
C ALA A 52 -1.50 1.52 -9.00
N ALA A 53 -2.76 1.61 -9.47
CA ALA A 53 -3.58 0.46 -9.80
C ALA A 53 -3.04 -0.32 -11.00
N GLU A 54 -2.51 0.38 -12.01
CA GLU A 54 -1.88 -0.24 -13.19
C GLU A 54 -0.64 -1.06 -12.78
N LYS A 55 0.26 -0.49 -11.97
CA LYS A 55 1.42 -1.22 -11.44
C LYS A 55 1.01 -2.44 -10.62
N TYR A 56 -0.08 -2.34 -9.87
CA TYR A 56 -0.60 -3.48 -9.13
C TYR A 56 -1.18 -4.55 -10.07
N ASN A 57 -1.94 -4.14 -11.09
CA ASN A 57 -2.48 -5.04 -12.10
C ASN A 57 -1.37 -5.80 -12.84
N GLN A 58 -0.27 -5.13 -13.19
CA GLN A 58 0.92 -5.76 -13.79
C GLN A 58 1.52 -6.84 -12.87
N LYS A 59 1.63 -6.57 -11.56
CA LYS A 59 2.07 -7.58 -10.57
C LYS A 59 1.13 -8.77 -10.48
N CYS A 60 -0.17 -8.54 -10.70
CA CYS A 60 -1.19 -9.55 -10.72
C CYS A 60 -1.40 -10.19 -12.11
N GLN A 61 -0.52 -9.93 -13.08
CA GLN A 61 -0.59 -10.47 -14.45
C GLN A 61 -1.93 -10.16 -15.16
N GLY A 62 -2.49 -8.96 -14.95
CA GLY A 62 -3.74 -8.56 -15.60
C GLY A 62 -5.02 -8.99 -14.87
N ARG A 63 -4.92 -9.86 -13.86
CA ARG A 63 -6.09 -10.42 -13.14
C ARG A 63 -6.92 -9.37 -12.40
N LEU A 64 -6.35 -8.21 -12.09
CA LEU A 64 -7.12 -7.15 -11.43
C LEU A 64 -8.24 -6.65 -12.37
N LEU A 65 -7.91 -6.41 -13.64
CA LEU A 65 -8.90 -5.97 -14.64
C LEU A 65 -9.92 -7.06 -14.97
N GLU A 66 -9.51 -8.33 -15.00
CA GLU A 66 -10.43 -9.45 -15.25
C GLU A 66 -11.51 -9.59 -14.17
N GLN A 67 -11.17 -9.24 -12.93
CA GLN A 67 -12.07 -9.35 -11.78
C GLN A 67 -12.95 -8.10 -11.58
N ILE A 68 -12.49 -6.95 -12.04
CA ILE A 68 -13.29 -5.72 -12.05
C ILE A 68 -14.07 -5.71 -13.37
N LYS A 69 -15.10 -6.54 -13.47
CA LYS A 69 -16.15 -6.42 -14.50
C LYS A 69 -17.29 -5.62 -13.89
N LEU A 70 -17.52 -4.43 -14.42
CA LEU A 70 -18.71 -3.63 -14.15
C LEU A 70 -19.87 -4.08 -15.04
#